data_AF-A0A0H2R2M3-F1
#
_entry.id   AF-A0A0H2R2M3-F1
#
_cell.length_a   1.000
_cell.length_b   1.000
_cell.length_c   1.000
_cell.angle_alpha   90.00
_cell.angle_beta   90.00
_cell.angle_gamma   90.00
#
_symmetry.space_group_name_H-M   'P 1'
#
loop_
_entity.id
_entity.type
_entity.pdbx_description
1 polymer ?
#
loop_
_entity_poly.entity_id
_entity_poly.type
_entity_poly.pdbx_seq_one_letter_code
_entity_poly.pdbx_strand_id
1 'polypeptide(L)' 'TLAVAIYANPLYSKQDYHTSALSGEAWVEELVHGHPDRIRHEFGVRMHVFLLLVEELRTYSGLDDSKHVTLREQVAIFLY' A
#
# COMPACT_ATOMS: atom_id res chain seq x y z
N THR A 1 -26.29 18.40 -1.82
CA THR A 1 -25.13 19.11 -1.24
C THR A 1 -23.86 18.36 -1.59
N LEU A 2 -22.72 19.04 -1.71
CA LEU A 2 -21.40 18.46 -2.06
C LEU A 2 -21.02 17.23 -1.21
N ALA A 3 -21.39 17.24 0.07
CA ALA A 3 -21.15 16.12 0.98
C ALA A 3 -21.80 14.80 0.54
N VAL A 4 -23.01 14.85 -0.02
CA VAL A 4 -23.72 13.65 -0.52
C VAL A 4 -23.01 13.08 -1.74
N ALA A 5 -22.50 13.93 -2.63
CA ALA A 5 -21.77 13.50 -3.81
C ALA A 5 -20.43 12.84 -3.43
N ILE A 6 -19.70 13.39 -2.46
CA ILE A 6 -18.44 12.81 -1.97
C ILE A 6 -18.68 11.46 -1.30
N TYR A 7 -19.71 11.35 -0.45
CA TYR A 7 -20.05 10.11 0.23
C TYR A 7 -20.51 9.01 -0.73
N ALA A 8 -21.25 9.37 -1.78
CA ALA A 8 -21.78 8.41 -2.75
C ALA A 8 -20.75 7.98 -3.82
N ASN A 9 -19.67 8.74 -4.02
CA ASN A 9 -18.69 8.49 -5.09
C ASN A 9 -18.07 7.06 -5.07
N PRO A 10 -17.69 6.48 -3.92
CA PRO A 10 -17.18 5.11 -3.86
C PRO A 10 -18.23 4.04 -4.20
N LEU A 11 -19.52 4.36 -4.05
CA LEU A 11 -20.62 3.42 -4.36
C LEU A 11 -20.82 3.27 -5.88
N TYR A 12 -20.50 4.31 -6.65
CA TYR A 12 -20.60 4.30 -8.12
C TYR A 12 -19.31 3.87 -8.81
N SER A 13 -18.15 4.08 -8.17
CA SER A 13 -16.83 3.67 -8.66
C SER A 13 -16.31 2.47 -7.84
N LYS A 14 -16.89 1.28 -8.11
CA LYS A 14 -16.38 0.04 -7.52
C LYS A 14 -14.96 -0.22 -8.02
N GLN A 15 -14.00 -0.06 -7.13
CA GLN A 15 -12.61 -0.40 -7.35
C GLN A 15 -12.37 -1.82 -6.82
N ASP A 16 -11.69 -2.66 -7.60
CA ASP A 16 -11.45 -4.06 -7.23
C ASP A 16 -10.63 -4.13 -5.93
N TYR A 17 -11.13 -4.89 -4.95
CA TYR A 17 -10.53 -4.97 -3.62
C TYR A 17 -9.38 -5.99 -3.55
N HIS A 18 -9.44 -7.05 -4.35
CA HIS A 18 -8.38 -8.05 -4.48
C HIS A 18 -8.16 -8.36 -5.96
N THR A 19 -7.04 -7.93 -6.51
CA THR A 19 -6.45 -8.57 -7.68
C THR A 19 -5.44 -9.57 -7.13
N SER A 20 -5.53 -10.84 -7.50
CA SER A 20 -4.64 -11.86 -6.92
C SER A 20 -3.29 -11.85 -7.64
N ALA A 21 -2.44 -10.86 -7.34
CA ALA A 21 -1.07 -10.85 -7.84
C ALA A 21 -0.25 -12.02 -7.26
N LEU A 22 0.45 -12.74 -8.13
CA LEU A 22 1.24 -13.94 -7.78
C LEU A 22 2.67 -13.62 -7.30
N SER A 23 2.96 -12.36 -6.93
CA SER A 23 4.22 -11.97 -6.27
C SER A 23 3.95 -10.93 -5.17
N GLY A 24 4.78 -10.92 -4.12
CA GLY A 24 4.64 -9.97 -3.03
C GLY A 24 4.84 -8.53 -3.49
N GLU A 25 5.82 -8.27 -4.37
CA GLU A 25 5.98 -6.95 -5.00
C GLU A 25 4.71 -6.49 -5.73
N ALA A 26 4.11 -7.35 -6.56
CA ALA A 26 2.91 -6.97 -7.29
C ALA A 26 1.71 -6.77 -6.34
N TRP A 27 1.61 -7.54 -5.26
CA TRP A 27 0.62 -7.30 -4.21
C TRP A 27 0.83 -5.96 -3.48
N VAL A 28 2.08 -5.59 -3.20
CA VAL A 28 2.41 -4.28 -2.63
C VAL A 28 2.04 -3.16 -3.58
N GLU A 29 2.31 -3.31 -4.88
CA GLU A 29 1.93 -2.33 -5.90
C GLU A 29 0.42 -2.15 -5.98
N GLU A 30 -0.37 -3.23 -5.86
CA GLU A 30 -1.82 -3.13 -5.78
C GLU A 30 -2.32 -2.43 -4.53
N LEU A 31 -1.62 -2.58 -3.40
CA LEU A 31 -1.98 -1.88 -2.17
C LEU A 31 -1.68 -0.39 -2.24
N VAL A 32 -0.59 -0.02 -2.88
CA VAL A 32 -0.17 1.37 -3.06
C VAL A 32 -1.05 2.08 -4.11
N HIS A 33 -1.40 1.40 -5.22
CA HIS A 33 -2.18 1.98 -6.31
C HIS A 33 -3.69 1.71 -6.22
N GLY A 34 -4.09 0.80 -5.34
CA GLY A 34 -5.49 0.41 -5.14
C GLY A 34 -6.24 1.37 -4.22
N HIS A 35 -7.27 0.83 -3.56
CA HIS A 35 -8.11 1.62 -2.67
C HIS A 35 -7.30 2.13 -1.45
N PRO A 36 -7.35 3.43 -1.11
CA PRO A 36 -6.51 4.01 -0.06
C PRO A 36 -6.79 3.46 1.34
N ASP A 37 -7.97 2.89 1.58
CA ASP A 37 -8.28 2.21 2.84
C ASP A 37 -7.67 0.79 2.92
N ARG A 38 -7.29 0.18 1.79
CA ARG A 38 -6.76 -1.19 1.74
C ARG A 38 -5.43 -1.27 2.50
N ILE A 39 -4.49 -0.36 2.23
CA ILE A 39 -3.21 -0.32 2.94
C ILE A 39 -3.35 -0.09 4.44
N ARG A 40 -4.38 0.67 4.86
CA ARG A 40 -4.70 0.89 6.27
C ARG A 40 -5.26 -0.37 6.92
N HIS A 41 -6.05 -1.14 6.19
CA HIS A 41 -6.62 -2.39 6.67
C HIS A 41 -5.56 -3.48 6.80
N GLU A 42 -4.68 -3.60 5.80
CA GLU A 42 -3.66 -4.65 5.75
C GLU A 42 -2.42 -4.34 6.62
N PHE A 43 -1.86 -3.12 6.56
CA PHE A 43 -0.63 -2.77 7.28
C PHE A 43 -0.84 -1.94 8.54
N GLY A 44 -2.08 -1.55 8.86
CA GLY A 44 -2.38 -0.67 9.99
C GLY A 44 -1.88 0.77 9.85
N VAL A 45 -1.31 1.14 8.68
CA VAL A 45 -0.73 2.47 8.41
C VAL A 45 -1.33 3.09 7.14
N ARG A 46 -1.29 4.43 7.04
CA ARG A 46 -1.71 5.12 5.81
C ARG A 46 -0.63 5.01 4.74
N MET A 47 -1.02 5.05 3.46
CA MET A 47 -0.10 4.93 2.31
C MET A 47 1.13 5.85 2.40
N HIS A 48 0.93 7.13 2.70
CA HIS A 48 2.05 8.07 2.82
C HIS A 48 2.98 7.73 3.99
N VAL A 49 2.46 7.16 5.08
CA VAL A 49 3.28 6.74 6.24
C VAL A 49 4.12 5.53 5.86
N PHE A 50 3.53 4.57 5.14
CA PHE A 50 4.25 3.41 4.63
C PHE A 50 5.40 3.83 3.69
N LEU A 51 5.15 4.72 2.74
CA LEU A 51 6.18 5.21 1.81
C LEU A 51 7.29 5.98 2.53
N LEU A 52 6.94 6.82 3.50
CA LEU A 52 7.92 7.53 4.34
C LEU A 52 8.77 6.56 5.16
N LEU A 53 8.17 5.52 5.73
CA LEU A 53 8.90 4.50 6.48
C LEU A 53 9.93 3.78 5.60
N VAL A 54 9.55 3.40 4.38
CA VAL A 54 10.47 2.75 3.42
C VAL A 54 11.64 3.69 3.08
N GLU A 55 11.37 4.96 2.83
CA GLU A 55 12.40 5.96 2.50
C GLU A 55 13.37 6.23 3.66
N GLU A 56 12.83 6.35 4.88
CA GLU A 56 13.61 6.53 6.11
C GLU A 56 14.53 5.33 6.36
N LEU A 57 14.02 4.10 6.18
CA LEU A 57 14.82 2.88 6.33
C LEU A 57 15.94 2.81 5.29
N ARG A 58 15.68 3.22 4.05
CA ARG A 58 16.70 3.30 3.01
C ARG A 58 17.77 4.34 3.34
N THR A 59 17.34 5.52 3.79
CA THR A 59 18.22 6.67 4.01
C THR A 59 19.07 6.52 5.28
N TYR A 60 18.47 6.07 6.38
CA TYR A 60 19.13 6.12 7.70
C TYR A 60 19.60 4.77 8.21
N SER A 61 18.97 3.67 7.77
CA SER A 61 19.36 2.32 8.22
C SER A 61 20.24 1.58 7.20
N GLY A 62 20.40 2.14 5.98
CA GLY A 62 21.15 1.50 4.90
C GLY A 62 20.51 0.20 4.40
N LEU A 63 19.22 0.00 4.68
CA LEU A 63 18.48 -1.14 4.16
C LEU A 63 18.22 -0.92 2.66
N ASP A 64 18.28 -2.01 1.90
CA ASP A 64 18.11 -1.97 0.46
C ASP A 64 17.42 -3.24 -0.04
N ASP A 65 17.15 -3.27 -1.33
CA ASP A 65 16.59 -4.42 -2.01
C ASP A 65 17.51 -5.65 -1.84
N SER A 66 16.91 -6.80 -1.54
CA SER A 66 17.62 -8.08 -1.54
C SER A 66 17.63 -8.66 -2.97
N LYS A 67 18.28 -9.83 -3.15
CA LYS A 67 18.35 -10.50 -4.46
C LYS A 67 16.97 -10.76 -5.09
N HIS A 68 15.93 -10.95 -4.28
CA HIS A 68 14.61 -11.40 -4.74
C HIS A 68 13.44 -10.61 -4.18
N VAL A 69 13.67 -9.74 -3.20
CA VAL A 69 12.62 -9.04 -2.44
C VAL A 69 13.03 -7.58 -2.28
N THR A 70 12.20 -6.67 -2.78
CA THR A 70 12.44 -5.22 -2.66
C THR A 70 12.34 -4.79 -1.19
N LEU A 71 12.94 -3.66 -0.84
CA LEU A 71 12.79 -3.06 0.49
C LEU A 71 11.32 -2.78 0.81
N ARG A 72 10.53 -2.40 -0.20
CA ARG A 72 9.10 -2.15 -0.05
C ARG A 72 8.35 -3.43 0.32
N GLU A 73 8.65 -4.53 -0.36
CA GLU A 73 8.12 -5.85 -0.06
C GLU A 73 8.60 -6.37 1.29
N GLN A 74 9.86 -6.13 1.68
CA GLN A 74 10.37 -6.48 3.01
C GLN A 74 9.60 -5.76 4.13
N VAL A 75 9.37 -4.45 3.98
CA VAL A 75 8.61 -3.65 4.96
C VAL A 75 7.14 -4.09 4.97
N ALA A 76 6.56 -4.40 3.81
CA ALA A 76 5.21 -4.95 3.72
C ALA A 76 5.07 -6.30 4.44
N ILE A 77 6.01 -7.22 4.25
CA ILE A 77 6.07 -8.51 4.97
C ILE A 77 6.20 -8.30 6.48
N PHE A 78 6.96 -7.29 6.91
CA PHE A 78 7.12 -6.99 8.34
C PHE A 78 5.85 -6.41 8.99
N LEU A 79 5.04 -5.66 8.24
CA LEU A 79 3.83 -4.99 8.75
C LEU A 79 2.55 -5.83 8.68
N TYR A 80 2.55 -6.89 7.88
CA TYR A 80 1.44 -7.83 7.73
C TYR A 80 1.45 -8.89 8.84
#